data_AF-A0A9D1I199-F1
#
_entry.id   AF-A0A9D1I199-F1
#
_cell.length_a   1.000
_cell.length_b   1.000
_cell.length_c   1.000
_cell.angle_alpha   90.00
_cell.angle_beta   90.00
_cell.angle_gamma   90.00
#
_symmetry.space_group_name_H-M   'P 1'
#
loop_
_entity.id
_entity.type
_entity.pdbx_description
1 polymer ?
#
loop_
_entity_poly.entity_id
_entity_poly.type
_entity_poly.pdbx_seq_one_letter_code
_entity_poly.pdbx_strand_id
1 'polypeptide(L)'
;DRNENKHHNIAKRCIKKGGRRDIFLGTRECQGYVEDCVYGEGKGAYDRYGEFPLGVMFHGFTYPDENPDGRYLSRFWKPVMKNGEIEFIRPEECSMVRELPAFEPRVFTRGENLSFADDLNIKELFGGEGD
;
A
#
# COMPACT_ATOMS: atom_id res chain seq x y z
N ASP A 1 -13.30 3.49 16.62
CA ASP A 1 -12.02 3.91 16.03
C ASP A 1 -12.13 4.95 14.90
N ARG A 2 -13.26 5.66 14.74
CA ARG A 2 -13.41 6.74 13.74
C ARG A 2 -13.36 8.10 14.44
N ASN A 3 -12.16 8.52 14.86
CA ASN A 3 -11.93 9.82 15.49
C ASN A 3 -10.82 10.55 14.72
N GLU A 4 -11.19 11.61 14.01
CA GLU A 4 -10.29 12.39 13.16
C GLU A 4 -9.13 13.00 13.97
N ASN A 5 -9.43 13.68 15.08
CA ASN A 5 -8.42 14.31 15.93
C ASN A 5 -7.37 13.31 16.44
N LYS A 6 -7.81 12.09 16.81
CA LYS A 6 -6.90 11.02 17.24
C LYS A 6 -5.96 10.64 16.09
N HIS A 7 -6.50 10.28 14.94
CA HIS A 7 -5.71 9.72 13.83
C HIS A 7 -4.86 10.78 13.13
N HIS A 8 -5.41 11.97 12.90
CA HIS A 8 -4.69 13.10 12.30
C HIS A 8 -3.45 13.48 13.13
N ASN A 9 -3.62 13.66 14.45
CA ASN A 9 -2.50 14.06 15.31
C ASN A 9 -1.43 12.95 15.43
N ILE A 10 -1.83 11.67 15.38
CA ILE A 10 -0.87 10.56 15.32
C ILE A 10 -0.11 10.60 13.99
N ALA A 11 -0.80 10.71 12.86
CA ALA A 11 -0.18 10.76 11.54
C ALA A 11 0.84 11.91 11.43
N LYS A 12 0.46 13.11 11.87
CA LYS A 12 1.34 14.29 11.88
C LYS A 12 2.62 14.06 12.70
N ARG A 13 2.51 13.45 13.88
CA ARG A 13 3.69 13.11 14.71
C ARG A 13 4.57 12.03 14.07
N CYS A 14 3.98 11.10 13.35
CA CYS A 14 4.73 10.04 12.68
C CYS A 14 5.51 10.56 11.48
N ILE A 15 4.92 11.41 10.64
CA ILE A 15 5.60 12.04 9.50
C ILE A 15 6.82 12.83 9.98
N LYS A 16 6.67 13.65 11.04
CA LYS A 16 7.78 14.40 11.65
C LYS A 16 8.93 13.55 12.19
N LYS A 17 8.73 12.24 12.35
CA LYS A 17 9.74 11.30 12.85
C LYS A 17 10.23 10.33 11.76
N GLY A 18 9.88 10.56 10.50
CA GLY A 18 10.29 9.68 9.40
C GLY A 18 9.42 8.44 9.20
N GLY A 19 8.22 8.42 9.79
CA GLY A 19 7.28 7.29 9.71
C GLY A 19 7.35 6.36 10.93
N ARG A 20 6.61 5.24 10.86
CA ARG A 20 6.59 4.19 11.90
C ARG A 20 7.25 2.89 11.47
N ARG A 21 7.61 2.79 10.19
CA ARG A 21 8.17 1.61 9.53
C ARG A 21 9.20 2.08 8.52
N ASP A 22 10.08 1.19 8.12
CA ASP A 22 11.03 1.44 7.03
C ASP A 22 10.28 1.76 5.73
N ILE A 23 10.83 2.70 4.96
CA ILE A 23 10.25 3.22 3.72
C ILE A 23 10.97 2.59 2.53
N PHE A 24 10.19 2.11 1.56
CA PHE A 24 10.69 1.48 0.34
C PHE A 24 10.07 2.11 -0.90
N LEU A 25 10.87 2.31 -1.94
CA LEU A 25 10.45 2.83 -3.24
C LEU A 25 10.21 1.67 -4.21
N GLY A 26 9.12 0.94 -4.00
CA GLY A 26 8.65 -0.15 -4.87
C GLY A 26 9.25 -1.53 -4.55
N THR A 27 10.52 -1.60 -4.18
CA THR A 27 11.22 -2.87 -3.87
C THR A 27 12.02 -2.79 -2.58
N ARG A 28 12.39 -3.95 -1.99
CA ARG A 28 13.01 -4.03 -0.66
C ARG A 28 14.44 -3.48 -0.63
N GLU A 29 15.15 -3.56 -1.74
CA GLU A 29 16.50 -3.03 -1.91
C GLU A 29 16.52 -1.51 -2.11
N CYS A 30 15.38 -0.90 -2.45
CA CYS A 30 15.25 0.54 -2.67
C CYS A 30 14.74 1.25 -1.40
N GLN A 31 15.57 1.27 -0.35
CA GLN A 31 15.24 1.96 0.90
C GLN A 31 15.29 3.49 0.75
N GLY A 32 14.32 4.19 1.34
CA GLY A 32 14.24 5.64 1.37
C GLY A 32 13.89 6.17 2.76
N TYR A 33 13.58 7.47 2.82
CA TYR A 33 13.11 8.16 4.02
C TYR A 33 12.01 9.16 3.68
N VAL A 34 11.31 9.65 4.70
CA VAL A 34 10.28 10.70 4.56
C VAL A 34 10.52 11.80 5.56
N GLU A 35 10.16 13.03 5.21
CA GLU A 35 10.24 14.20 6.08
C GLU A 35 8.96 15.02 5.97
N ASP A 36 8.76 15.92 6.94
CA ASP A 36 7.66 16.89 6.90
C ASP A 36 7.98 17.95 5.83
N CYS A 37 7.03 18.22 4.93
CA CYS A 37 7.21 19.12 3.81
C CYS A 37 5.89 19.86 3.50
N VAL A 38 5.97 21.11 3.07
CA VAL A 38 4.83 21.87 2.58
C VAL A 38 4.67 21.59 1.09
N TYR A 39 3.50 21.10 0.69
CA TYR A 39 3.21 20.82 -0.72
C TYR A 39 3.34 22.09 -1.57
N GLY A 40 4.07 21.99 -2.69
CA GLY A 40 4.33 23.11 -3.60
C GLY A 40 5.45 24.07 -3.16
N GLU A 41 6.17 23.76 -2.08
CA GLU A 41 7.35 24.52 -1.67
C GLU A 41 8.60 24.10 -2.46
N GLY A 42 9.45 25.08 -2.79
CA GLY A 42 10.68 24.86 -3.53
C GLY A 42 10.50 24.91 -5.05
N LYS A 43 11.59 24.63 -5.78
CA LYS A 43 11.57 24.57 -7.25
C LYS A 43 11.69 23.11 -7.69
N GLY A 44 10.80 22.68 -8.56
CA GLY A 44 10.83 21.37 -9.21
C GLY A 44 11.54 21.42 -10.57
N ALA A 45 12.02 20.26 -11.03
CA ALA A 45 12.62 20.11 -12.36
C ALA A 45 11.60 20.29 -13.49
N TYR A 46 10.32 20.01 -13.21
CA TYR A 46 9.22 20.05 -14.17
C TYR A 46 8.32 21.29 -14.01
N ASP A 47 8.74 22.28 -13.22
CA ASP A 47 7.99 23.52 -13.05
C ASP A 47 7.80 24.20 -14.41
N ARG A 48 6.56 24.54 -14.76
CA ARG A 48 6.19 25.19 -16.04
C ARG A 48 6.56 24.37 -17.28
N TYR A 49 6.67 23.05 -17.16
CA TYR A 49 6.92 22.15 -18.28
C TYR A 49 5.72 21.99 -19.23
N GLY A 50 4.50 22.25 -18.75
CA GLY A 50 3.25 21.98 -19.48
C GLY A 50 2.71 20.57 -19.19
N GLU A 51 2.02 19.98 -20.16
CA GLU A 51 1.42 18.65 -20.02
C GLU A 51 2.34 17.54 -20.58
N PHE A 52 2.50 16.46 -19.81
CA PHE A 52 3.29 15.29 -20.19
C PHE A 52 2.48 14.01 -19.96
N PRO A 53 1.94 13.39 -21.03
CA PRO A 53 1.25 12.11 -20.93
C PRO A 53 2.21 10.95 -20.60
N LEU A 54 1.96 10.23 -19.51
CA LEU A 54 2.83 9.15 -19.05
C LEU A 54 2.49 7.77 -19.66
N GLY A 55 1.43 7.70 -20.49
CA GLY A 55 0.92 6.45 -21.03
C GLY A 55 0.02 5.70 -20.05
N VAL A 56 -0.19 4.40 -20.26
CA VAL A 56 -1.02 3.57 -19.38
C VAL A 56 -0.19 3.17 -18.15
N MET A 57 -0.68 3.50 -16.96
CA MET A 57 -0.06 3.16 -15.68
C MET A 57 -1.01 2.39 -14.78
N PHE A 58 -0.44 1.59 -13.89
CA PHE A 58 -1.17 0.91 -12.83
C PHE A 58 -1.66 1.92 -11.79
N HIS A 59 -2.92 1.81 -11.36
CA HIS A 59 -3.53 2.65 -10.33
C HIS A 59 -3.60 1.94 -8.98
N GLY A 60 -4.04 0.68 -8.97
CA GLY A 60 -4.15 -0.09 -7.74
C GLY A 60 -4.98 -1.36 -7.91
N PHE A 61 -5.12 -2.12 -6.84
CA PHE A 61 -6.03 -3.26 -6.76
C PHE A 61 -7.34 -2.88 -6.08
N THR A 62 -8.44 -3.53 -6.46
CA THR A 62 -9.65 -3.65 -5.64
C THR A 62 -9.61 -5.03 -5.02
N TYR A 63 -9.56 -5.11 -3.69
CA TYR A 63 -9.60 -6.39 -2.99
C TYR A 63 -11.05 -6.93 -2.95
N PRO A 64 -11.24 -8.27 -2.86
CA PRO A 64 -12.56 -8.89 -2.82
C PRO A 64 -13.51 -8.34 -1.75
N ASP A 65 -12.99 -7.94 -0.60
CA ASP A 65 -13.76 -7.37 0.52
C ASP A 65 -14.14 -5.90 0.32
N GLU A 66 -13.56 -5.23 -0.67
CA GLU A 66 -13.81 -3.81 -0.98
C GLU A 66 -14.91 -3.62 -2.05
N ASN A 67 -15.45 -4.69 -2.62
CA ASN A 67 -16.48 -4.60 -3.66
C ASN A 67 -17.63 -5.61 -3.45
N PRO A 68 -18.86 -5.26 -3.87
CA PRO A 68 -20.02 -6.15 -3.69
C PRO A 68 -19.91 -7.49 -4.42
N ASP A 69 -19.15 -7.51 -5.53
CA ASP A 69 -19.03 -8.69 -6.39
C ASP A 69 -18.01 -9.72 -5.88
N GLY A 70 -17.25 -9.41 -4.80
CA GLY A 70 -16.24 -10.31 -4.25
C GLY A 70 -15.05 -10.57 -5.17
N ARG A 71 -14.78 -9.69 -6.15
CA ARG A 71 -13.78 -9.93 -7.20
C ARG A 71 -12.46 -9.28 -6.87
N TYR A 72 -11.37 -9.89 -7.32
CA TYR A 72 -10.05 -9.27 -7.25
C TYR A 72 -9.76 -8.52 -8.56
N LEU A 73 -9.64 -7.20 -8.51
CA LEU A 73 -9.55 -6.36 -9.69
C LEU A 73 -8.23 -5.60 -9.73
N SER A 74 -7.65 -5.46 -10.92
CA SER A 74 -6.53 -4.54 -11.20
C SER A 74 -7.05 -3.33 -11.97
N ARG A 75 -6.67 -2.13 -11.54
CA ARG A 75 -7.06 -0.86 -12.16
C ARG A 75 -5.87 -0.23 -12.85
N PHE A 76 -6.10 0.26 -14.07
CA PHE A 76 -5.16 1.03 -14.87
C PHE A 76 -5.80 2.36 -15.26
N TRP A 77 -4.96 3.35 -15.51
CA TRP A 77 -5.37 4.68 -15.95
C TRP A 77 -4.29 5.34 -16.81
N LYS A 78 -4.58 6.53 -17.34
CA LYS A 78 -3.66 7.29 -18.18
C LYS A 78 -3.33 8.64 -17.53
N PRO A 79 -2.36 8.69 -16.60
CA PRO A 79 -1.98 9.94 -15.96
C PRO A 79 -1.38 10.93 -16.95
N VAL A 80 -1.70 12.20 -16.75
CA VAL A 80 -1.04 13.34 -17.40
C VAL A 80 -0.39 14.16 -16.30
N MET A 81 0.93 14.26 -16.34
CA MET A 81 1.67 15.15 -15.44
C MET A 81 1.54 16.58 -15.96
N LYS A 82 1.14 17.53 -15.11
CA LYS A 82 1.04 18.95 -15.48
C LYS A 82 1.98 19.75 -14.59
N ASN A 83 3.00 20.35 -15.18
CA ASN A 83 4.00 21.14 -14.45
C ASN A 83 4.65 20.41 -13.25
N GLY A 84 4.88 19.10 -13.38
CA GLY A 84 5.44 18.27 -12.30
C GLY A 84 4.42 17.66 -11.34
N GLU A 85 3.14 18.00 -11.48
CA GLU A 85 2.06 17.50 -10.61
C GLU A 85 1.26 16.40 -11.30
N ILE A 86 0.91 15.35 -10.56
CA ILE A 86 0.05 14.25 -11.01
C ILE A 86 -1.16 14.18 -10.07
N GLU A 87 -2.33 14.56 -10.58
CA GLU A 87 -3.59 14.44 -9.85
C GLU A 87 -4.20 13.06 -10.08
N PHE A 88 -4.23 12.24 -9.04
CA PHE A 88 -4.81 10.90 -9.10
C PHE A 88 -6.33 10.96 -9.15
N ILE A 89 -6.93 10.31 -10.16
CA ILE A 89 -8.36 10.04 -10.16
C ILE A 89 -8.72 9.06 -9.04
N ARG A 90 -9.98 9.07 -8.62
CA ARG A 90 -10.45 8.13 -7.62
C ARG A 90 -10.47 6.69 -8.18
N PRO A 91 -10.36 5.66 -7.33
CA PRO A 91 -10.46 4.26 -7.76
C PRO A 91 -11.69 3.97 -8.63
N GLU A 92 -12.84 4.56 -8.29
CA GLU A 92 -14.11 4.40 -9.02
C GLU A 92 -14.15 5.08 -10.41
N GLU A 93 -13.22 5.98 -10.70
CA GLU A 93 -13.13 6.70 -11.98
C GLU A 93 -12.21 5.99 -12.99
N CYS A 94 -11.52 4.92 -12.57
CA CYS A 94 -10.66 4.14 -13.43
C CYS A 94 -11.47 3.38 -14.50
N SER A 95 -11.31 3.74 -15.76
CA SER A 95 -12.02 3.10 -16.89
C SER A 95 -11.40 1.78 -17.35
N MET A 96 -10.13 1.54 -17.06
CA MET A 96 -9.40 0.34 -17.49
C MET A 96 -9.26 -0.64 -16.32
N VAL A 97 -10.29 -1.45 -16.09
CA VAL A 97 -10.32 -2.45 -15.00
C VAL A 97 -10.23 -3.86 -15.59
N ARG A 98 -9.38 -4.70 -14.99
CA ARG A 98 -9.24 -6.11 -15.35
C ARG A 98 -9.45 -6.97 -14.12
N GLU A 99 -10.33 -7.94 -14.26
CA GLU A 99 -10.50 -9.00 -13.27
C GLU A 99 -9.26 -9.91 -13.27
N LEU A 100 -8.72 -10.14 -12.09
CA LEU A 100 -7.63 -11.08 -11.87
C LEU A 100 -8.23 -12.44 -11.50
N PRO A 101 -7.53 -13.54 -11.80
CA PRO A 101 -7.96 -14.87 -11.38
C PRO A 101 -8.25 -14.86 -9.88
N ALA A 102 -9.43 -15.36 -9.51
CA ALA A 102 -9.78 -15.56 -8.12
C ALA A 102 -8.75 -16.51 -7.50
N PHE A 103 -8.10 -16.05 -6.43
CA PHE A 103 -7.46 -16.96 -5.49
C PHE A 103 -8.55 -17.41 -4.53
N GLU A 104 -8.71 -18.72 -4.33
CA GLU A 104 -9.50 -19.20 -3.20
C GLU A 104 -8.84 -18.66 -1.93
N PRO A 105 -9.53 -17.82 -1.13
CA PRO A 105 -8.99 -17.36 0.13
C PRO A 105 -8.60 -18.59 0.94
N ARG A 106 -7.33 -18.70 1.35
CA ARG A 106 -6.94 -19.79 2.26
C ARG A 106 -7.73 -19.60 3.54
N VAL A 107 -8.72 -20.47 3.75
CA VAL A 107 -9.51 -20.49 4.98
C VAL A 107 -8.58 -20.95 6.08
N PHE A 108 -8.26 -20.07 7.02
CA PHE A 108 -7.42 -20.40 8.16
C PHE A 108 -8.26 -21.12 9.22
N THR A 109 -8.28 -22.45 9.17
CA THR A 109 -8.94 -23.32 10.14
C THR A 109 -7.95 -23.67 11.25
N ARG A 110 -8.35 -23.43 12.51
CA ARG A 110 -7.55 -23.78 13.69
C ARG A 110 -7.29 -25.30 13.70
N GLY A 111 -6.02 -25.70 13.73
CA GLY A 111 -5.61 -27.12 13.75
C GLY A 111 -5.35 -27.75 12.38
N GLU A 112 -5.69 -27.10 11.26
CA GLU A 112 -5.32 -27.55 9.90
C GLU A 112 -4.19 -26.71 9.31
N ASN A 113 -4.34 -25.39 9.32
CA ASN A 113 -3.39 -24.45 8.69
C ASN A 113 -3.19 -23.15 9.49
N LEU A 114 -3.74 -23.07 10.70
CA LEU A 114 -3.53 -22.01 11.67
C LEU A 114 -3.23 -22.62 13.06
N SER A 115 -2.05 -22.32 13.60
CA SER A 115 -1.66 -22.64 14.98
C SER A 115 -1.28 -21.36 15.72
N PHE A 116 -1.70 -21.25 16.99
CA PHE A 116 -1.32 -20.14 17.86
C PHE A 116 0.07 -20.37 18.47
N ALA A 117 0.77 -19.28 18.81
CA ALA A 117 2.06 -19.36 19.48
C ALA A 117 2.00 -20.13 20.81
N ASP A 118 0.87 -20.04 21.51
CA ASP A 118 0.63 -20.76 22.77
C ASP A 118 0.40 -22.26 22.57
N ASP A 119 -0.03 -22.67 21.36
CA ASP A 119 -0.31 -24.07 20.99
C ASP A 119 0.93 -24.75 20.35
N LEU A 120 2.04 -24.01 20.14
CA LEU A 120 3.28 -24.54 19.59
C LEU A 120 4.16 -25.09 20.72
N ASN A 121 4.29 -26.42 20.80
CA ASN A 121 5.31 -27.05 21.65
C ASN A 121 6.69 -26.90 20.99
N ILE A 122 7.31 -25.73 21.17
CA ILE A 122 8.58 -25.33 20.52
C ILE A 122 9.69 -26.38 20.74
N LYS A 123 9.68 -27.10 21.87
CA LYS A 123 10.64 -28.16 22.18
C LYS A 123 10.53 -29.38 21.28
N GLU A 124 9.33 -29.78 20.86
CA GLU A 124 9.12 -30.92 19.95
C GLU A 124 9.39 -30.55 18.49
N LEU A 125 9.08 -29.32 18.07
CA LEU A 125 9.22 -28.92 16.67
C LEU A 125 10.67 -28.66 16.23
N PHE A 126 11.52 -28.18 17.13
CA PHE A 126 12.89 -27.78 16.80
C PHE A 126 13.98 -28.67 17.38
N GLY A 127 13.63 -29.81 17.99
CA GLY A 127 14.55 -30.90 18.31
C GLY A 127 15.85 -30.45 19.00
N GLY A 128 15.77 -29.52 19.93
CA GLY A 128 16.91 -29.04 20.69
C GLY A 128 16.95 -29.70 22.07
N GLU A 129 17.63 -30.84 22.18
CA GLU A 129 18.24 -31.22 23.46
C GLU A 129 19.34 -30.19 23.74
N GLY A 130 19.11 -29.34 24.73
CA GLY A 130 20.15 -28.48 25.27
C GLY A 130 20.97 -29.28 26.28
N ASP A 131 22.26 -29.40 25.99
CA ASP A 131 23.33 -29.49 27.00
C ASP A 131 23.82 -28.08 27.34
#